data_AF-K7W987-F1
#
_entry.id   AF-K7W987-F1
#
_cell.length_a   1.000
_cell.length_b   1.000
_cell.length_c   1.000
_cell.angle_alpha   90.00
_cell.angle_beta   90.00
_cell.angle_gamma   90.00
#
_symmetry.space_group_name_H-M   'P 1'
#
loop_
_entity.id
_entity.type
_entity.pdbx_description
1 polymer ?
#
loop_
_entity_poly.entity_id
_entity_poly.type
_entity_poly.pdbx_seq_one_letter_code
_entity_poly.pdbx_strand_id
1 'polypeptide(L)'
;MESSTKIITWNEVESAADQVFDLWIDNLSELKWAKDAWEILTTSGLTTYCNEIERPEKLIYFLSLAGIYRDFWCLAADECWEIEYKEIADSLGIGIEAFNKQQLIKYIDLIQEDTDIENNFYTFYNSCFQELADENREIVYSSLLQGFGNVSGFFVSLWRSGQNNSVSTQTYYDDEDDSFEENKEIYESDQDILNTVTPEKLRAFEWIEEECYPCQ
;
A
#
# COMPACT_ATOMS: atom_id res chain seq x y z
N MET A 1 9.44 -16.40 32.70
CA MET A 1 10.28 -15.77 31.67
C MET A 1 9.49 -14.57 31.19
N GLU A 2 9.99 -13.35 31.41
CA GLU A 2 9.36 -12.16 30.83
C GLU A 2 9.53 -12.25 29.32
N SER A 3 8.42 -12.32 28.58
CA SER A 3 8.44 -12.26 27.13
C SER A 3 8.80 -10.81 26.76
N SER A 4 9.99 -10.60 26.21
CA SER A 4 10.38 -9.28 25.72
C SER A 4 9.57 -8.97 24.47
N THR A 5 8.70 -7.97 24.57
CA THR A 5 7.99 -7.41 23.42
C THR A 5 8.99 -6.79 22.44
N LYS A 6 8.79 -7.05 21.15
CA LYS A 6 9.58 -6.51 20.03
C LYS A 6 8.66 -5.76 19.06
N ILE A 7 9.24 -4.89 18.23
CA ILE A 7 8.54 -4.08 17.24
C ILE A 7 9.22 -4.27 15.90
N ILE A 8 8.45 -4.50 14.83
CA ILE A 8 8.96 -4.52 13.46
C ILE A 8 9.17 -3.08 13.00
N THR A 9 10.43 -2.70 12.81
CA THR A 9 10.80 -1.33 12.45
C THR A 9 10.70 -1.08 10.95
N TRP A 10 10.62 0.19 10.54
CA TRP A 10 10.65 0.57 9.11
C TRP A 10 11.85 -0.06 8.36
N ASN A 11 13.03 -0.03 8.97
CA ASN A 11 14.25 -0.57 8.36
C ASN A 11 14.15 -2.08 8.03
N GLU A 12 13.28 -2.83 8.70
CA GLU A 12 13.05 -4.25 8.40
C GLU A 12 12.13 -4.47 7.19
N VAL A 13 11.28 -3.50 6.87
CA VAL A 13 10.32 -3.57 5.76
C VAL A 13 10.72 -2.70 4.57
N GLU A 14 11.72 -1.83 4.73
CA GLU A 14 12.17 -0.86 3.73
C GLU A 14 12.48 -1.49 2.37
N SER A 15 13.21 -2.61 2.33
CA SER A 15 13.51 -3.27 1.04
C SER A 15 12.28 -3.82 0.32
N ALA A 16 11.22 -4.16 1.06
CA ALA A 16 9.94 -4.56 0.49
C ALA A 16 9.10 -3.33 0.11
N ALA A 17 9.26 -2.22 0.84
CA ALA A 17 8.64 -0.95 0.50
C ALA A 17 9.15 -0.40 -0.83
N ASP A 18 10.45 -0.50 -1.10
CA ASP A 18 11.03 -0.10 -2.38
C ASP A 18 10.40 -0.86 -3.57
N GLN A 19 9.96 -2.10 -3.38
CA GLN A 19 9.31 -2.87 -4.45
C GLN A 19 7.87 -2.44 -4.75
N VAL A 20 7.20 -1.84 -3.76
CA VAL A 20 5.77 -1.51 -3.83
C VAL A 20 5.54 -0.03 -4.10
N PHE A 21 6.35 0.83 -3.48
CA PHE A 21 6.14 2.28 -3.41
C PHE A 21 7.23 3.07 -4.16
N ASP A 22 8.18 2.41 -4.85
CA ASP A 22 9.21 3.07 -5.69
C ASP A 22 8.95 2.80 -7.18
N LEU A 23 7.73 3.08 -7.65
CA LEU A 23 7.30 2.79 -9.03
C LEU A 23 7.73 3.85 -10.07
N TRP A 24 8.16 5.05 -9.66
CA TRP A 24 8.48 6.19 -10.54
C TRP A 24 9.84 6.80 -10.23
N ILE A 25 10.47 7.45 -11.22
CA ILE A 25 11.91 7.76 -11.24
C ILE A 25 12.37 8.80 -10.18
N ASP A 26 11.47 9.51 -9.49
CA ASP A 26 11.78 10.58 -8.51
C ASP A 26 11.01 10.42 -7.16
N ASN A 27 10.62 9.20 -6.81
CA ASN A 27 9.52 8.81 -5.89
C ASN A 27 9.69 8.98 -4.36
N LEU A 28 10.32 10.06 -3.89
CA LEU A 28 10.49 10.29 -2.45
C LEU A 28 9.16 10.46 -1.66
N SER A 29 8.05 10.78 -2.32
CA SER A 29 6.75 11.01 -1.66
C SER A 29 5.99 9.72 -1.33
N GLU A 30 6.06 8.71 -2.18
CA GLU A 30 5.36 7.44 -2.01
C GLU A 30 5.99 6.63 -0.87
N LEU A 31 7.32 6.49 -0.89
CA LEU A 31 8.08 5.90 0.22
C LEU A 31 7.90 6.67 1.53
N LYS A 32 7.83 8.00 1.47
CA LYS A 32 7.53 8.81 2.65
C LYS A 32 6.13 8.50 3.20
N TRP A 33 5.12 8.44 2.34
CA TRP A 33 3.77 8.08 2.75
C TRP A 33 3.72 6.68 3.38
N ALA A 34 4.39 5.69 2.76
CA ALA A 34 4.45 4.33 3.28
C ALA A 34 5.11 4.28 4.66
N LYS A 35 6.15 5.09 4.87
CA LYS A 35 6.82 5.23 6.17
C LYS A 35 5.92 5.86 7.23
N ASP A 36 5.22 6.94 6.89
CA ASP A 36 4.27 7.61 7.78
C ASP A 36 3.11 6.65 8.15
N ALA A 37 2.59 5.90 7.17
CA ALA A 37 1.59 4.87 7.38
C ALA A 37 2.11 3.73 8.29
N TRP A 38 3.34 3.26 8.09
CA TRP A 38 3.95 2.24 8.94
C TRP A 38 4.17 2.72 10.39
N GLU A 39 4.49 4.00 10.57
CA GLU A 39 4.59 4.62 11.91
C GLU A 39 3.23 4.68 12.61
N ILE A 40 2.14 4.93 11.88
CA ILE A 40 0.77 4.83 12.39
C ILE A 40 0.47 3.40 12.86
N LEU A 41 0.76 2.38 12.05
CA LEU A 41 0.55 0.97 12.43
C LEU A 41 1.42 0.58 13.63
N THR A 42 2.63 1.15 13.74
CA THR A 42 3.51 0.93 14.88
C THR A 42 2.95 1.55 16.15
N THR A 43 2.45 2.78 16.06
CA THR A 43 1.85 3.51 17.18
C THR A 43 0.55 2.86 17.66
N SER A 44 -0.23 2.24 16.75
CA SER A 44 -1.42 1.45 17.12
C SER A 44 -1.08 0.06 17.69
N GLY A 45 0.20 -0.32 17.72
CA GLY A 45 0.67 -1.59 18.26
C GLY A 45 0.54 -2.76 17.29
N LEU A 46 0.17 -2.54 16.03
CA LEU A 46 0.01 -3.60 15.04
C LEU A 46 1.34 -4.22 14.61
N THR A 47 2.45 -3.49 14.71
CA THR A 47 3.79 -4.03 14.39
C THR A 47 4.49 -4.67 15.58
N THR A 48 3.80 -4.80 16.71
CA THR A 48 4.35 -5.34 17.96
C THR A 48 4.11 -6.84 18.08
N TYR A 49 5.14 -7.59 18.49
CA TYR A 49 5.08 -9.05 18.64
C TYR A 49 5.88 -9.55 19.84
N CYS A 50 5.51 -10.72 20.37
CA CYS A 50 6.13 -11.32 21.55
C CYS A 50 7.04 -12.51 21.23
N ASN A 51 6.89 -13.13 20.06
CA ASN A 51 7.65 -14.30 19.65
C ASN A 51 7.73 -14.40 18.11
N GLU A 52 8.65 -15.23 17.60
CA GLU A 52 8.90 -15.34 16.16
C GLU A 52 7.75 -16.00 15.38
N ILE A 53 6.74 -16.57 16.05
CA ILE A 53 5.53 -17.11 15.40
C ILE A 53 4.55 -15.98 15.08
N GLU A 54 4.43 -14.99 15.96
CA GLU A 54 3.60 -13.79 15.75
C GLU A 54 4.20 -12.83 14.72
N ARG A 55 5.53 -12.83 14.53
CA ARG A 55 6.22 -11.89 13.64
C ARG A 55 5.68 -11.95 12.19
N PRO A 56 5.55 -13.13 11.54
CA PRO A 56 4.91 -13.26 10.22
C PRO A 56 3.50 -12.67 10.15
N GLU A 57 2.67 -12.89 11.18
CA GLU A 57 1.31 -12.33 11.24
C GLU A 57 1.33 -10.80 11.21
N LYS A 58 2.32 -10.18 11.88
CA LYS A 58 2.46 -8.72 11.89
C LYS A 58 2.97 -8.17 10.56
N LEU A 59 3.78 -8.94 9.84
CA LEU A 59 4.24 -8.57 8.51
C LEU A 59 3.15 -8.66 7.44
N ILE A 60 2.10 -9.47 7.65
CA ILE A 60 0.92 -9.45 6.76
C ILE A 60 0.27 -8.06 6.72
N TYR A 61 0.32 -7.28 7.81
CA TYR A 61 -0.18 -5.90 7.79
C TYR A 61 0.58 -5.00 6.81
N PHE A 62 1.84 -5.31 6.51
CA PHE A 62 2.58 -4.62 5.45
C PHE A 62 2.02 -4.98 4.07
N LEU A 63 1.70 -6.25 3.83
CA LEU A 63 1.06 -6.69 2.59
C LEU A 63 -0.32 -6.05 2.43
N SER A 64 -1.12 -5.98 3.50
CA SER A 64 -2.41 -5.26 3.49
C SER A 64 -2.22 -3.77 3.16
N LEU A 65 -1.20 -3.12 3.72
CA LEU A 65 -0.88 -1.72 3.42
C LEU A 65 -0.51 -1.53 1.94
N ALA A 66 0.29 -2.45 1.38
CA ALA A 66 0.63 -2.47 -0.04
C ALA A 66 -0.63 -2.61 -0.93
N GLY A 67 -1.53 -3.54 -0.58
CA GLY A 67 -2.81 -3.73 -1.26
C GLY A 67 -3.69 -2.48 -1.25
N ILE A 68 -3.83 -1.83 -0.09
CA ILE A 68 -4.57 -0.56 0.06
C ILE A 68 -4.00 0.52 -0.84
N TYR A 69 -2.69 0.71 -0.82
CA TYR A 69 -2.05 1.73 -1.62
C TYR A 69 -2.23 1.51 -3.12
N ARG A 70 -2.02 0.28 -3.59
CA ARG A 70 -2.19 -0.08 -5.00
C ARG A 70 -3.62 0.12 -5.46
N ASP A 71 -4.59 -0.36 -4.67
CA ASP A 71 -6.00 -0.26 -5.05
C ASP A 71 -6.46 1.20 -5.13
N PHE A 72 -5.96 2.05 -4.22
CA PHE A 72 -6.16 3.49 -4.33
C PHE A 72 -5.65 4.04 -5.67
N TRP A 73 -4.44 3.70 -6.09
CA TRP A 73 -3.85 4.20 -7.34
C TRP A 73 -4.51 3.63 -8.59
N CYS A 74 -4.97 2.38 -8.55
CA CYS A 74 -5.81 1.79 -9.60
C CYS A 74 -7.07 2.63 -9.84
N LEU A 75 -7.69 3.18 -8.79
CA LEU A 75 -8.86 4.06 -8.90
C LEU A 75 -8.51 5.51 -9.26
N ALA A 76 -7.44 6.04 -8.67
CA ALA A 76 -7.03 7.43 -8.78
C ALA A 76 -6.35 7.76 -10.11
N ALA A 77 -5.64 6.81 -10.71
CA ALA A 77 -4.95 6.96 -11.99
C ALA A 77 -5.59 6.17 -13.14
N ASP A 78 -6.61 5.34 -12.87
CA ASP A 78 -7.20 4.40 -13.85
C ASP A 78 -6.17 3.41 -14.43
N GLU A 79 -5.08 3.18 -13.68
CA GLU A 79 -3.97 2.30 -14.03
C GLU A 79 -3.82 1.22 -12.97
N CYS A 80 -4.23 0.00 -13.30
CA CYS A 80 -4.17 -1.13 -12.38
C CYS A 80 -3.05 -2.08 -12.82
N TRP A 81 -2.05 -2.26 -11.97
CA TRP A 81 -1.03 -3.30 -12.11
C TRP A 81 -1.23 -4.37 -11.05
N GLU A 82 -0.86 -5.62 -11.33
CA GLU A 82 -0.94 -6.70 -10.36
C GLU A 82 0.14 -6.53 -9.27
N ILE A 83 -0.21 -6.88 -8.03
CA ILE A 83 0.77 -6.95 -6.94
C ILE A 83 1.31 -8.37 -6.87
N GLU A 84 2.63 -8.48 -6.95
CA GLU A 84 3.36 -9.73 -6.71
C GLU A 84 3.55 -9.92 -5.20
N TYR A 85 2.45 -10.18 -4.48
CA TYR A 85 2.42 -10.41 -3.03
C TYR A 85 3.46 -11.44 -2.57
N LYS A 86 3.71 -12.47 -3.39
CA LYS A 86 4.75 -13.46 -3.09
C LYS A 86 6.16 -12.85 -3.08
N GLU A 87 6.50 -11.99 -4.05
CA GLU A 87 7.83 -11.36 -4.11
C GLU A 87 8.05 -10.41 -2.93
N ILE A 88 7.00 -9.67 -2.56
CA ILE A 88 7.02 -8.80 -1.37
C ILE A 88 7.19 -9.64 -0.11
N ALA A 89 6.43 -10.74 0.03
CA ALA A 89 6.54 -11.64 1.17
C ALA A 89 7.93 -12.28 1.28
N ASP A 90 8.52 -12.72 0.16
CA ASP A 90 9.88 -13.27 0.10
C ASP A 90 10.90 -12.22 0.60
N SER A 91 10.74 -10.95 0.20
CA SER A 91 11.60 -9.84 0.61
C SER A 91 11.48 -9.49 2.09
N LEU A 92 10.31 -9.73 2.68
CA LEU A 92 10.08 -9.64 4.13
C LEU A 92 10.59 -10.87 4.90
N GLY A 93 11.08 -11.90 4.19
CA GLY A 93 11.50 -13.17 4.76
C GLY A 93 10.35 -14.01 5.31
N ILE A 94 9.16 -13.88 4.71
CA ILE A 94 7.96 -14.61 5.11
C ILE A 94 7.78 -15.81 4.17
N GLY A 95 8.04 -17.01 4.69
CA GLY A 95 7.65 -18.25 4.03
C GLY A 95 6.21 -18.63 4.35
N ILE A 96 5.53 -19.33 3.44
CA ILE A 96 4.17 -19.84 3.66
C ILE A 96 4.08 -20.78 4.87
N GLU A 97 5.18 -21.48 5.18
CA GLU A 97 5.32 -22.40 6.30
C GLU A 97 5.23 -21.71 7.67
N ALA A 98 5.33 -20.38 7.70
CA ALA A 98 5.09 -19.57 8.88
C ALA A 98 3.62 -19.59 9.32
N PHE A 99 2.69 -19.89 8.39
CA PHE A 99 1.25 -19.89 8.65
C PHE A 99 0.77 -21.29 8.99
N ASN A 100 -0.22 -21.36 9.88
CA ASN A 100 -0.74 -22.64 10.33
C ASN A 100 -1.49 -23.32 9.16
N LYS A 101 -1.47 -24.66 9.17
CA LYS A 101 -2.13 -25.45 8.12
C LYS A 101 -3.64 -25.15 8.01
N GLN A 102 -4.31 -24.73 9.08
CA GLN A 102 -5.75 -24.40 9.03
C GLN A 102 -6.04 -23.06 8.32
N GLN A 103 -5.16 -22.07 8.45
CA GLN A 103 -5.19 -20.82 7.67
C GLN A 103 -5.02 -21.16 6.19
N LEU A 104 -4.06 -22.03 5.87
CA LEU A 104 -3.78 -22.44 4.50
C LEU A 104 -4.82 -23.38 3.90
N ILE A 105 -5.50 -24.21 4.70
CA ILE A 105 -6.51 -25.18 4.24
C ILE A 105 -7.67 -24.51 3.51
N LYS A 106 -8.07 -23.30 3.91
CA LYS A 106 -9.12 -22.54 3.21
C LYS A 106 -8.77 -22.27 1.74
N TYR A 107 -7.48 -22.19 1.45
CA TYR A 107 -6.95 -21.85 0.12
C TYR A 107 -6.55 -23.09 -0.68
N ILE A 108 -6.52 -24.29 -0.07
CA ILE A 108 -6.23 -25.55 -0.78
C ILE A 108 -7.31 -25.84 -1.84
N ASP A 109 -8.55 -25.42 -1.60
CA ASP A 109 -9.64 -25.61 -2.57
C ASP A 109 -9.44 -24.76 -3.84
N LEU A 110 -8.67 -23.66 -3.77
CA LEU A 110 -8.28 -22.85 -4.94
C LEU A 110 -7.30 -23.59 -5.87
N ILE A 111 -6.59 -24.62 -5.37
CA ILE A 111 -5.58 -25.38 -6.13
C ILE A 111 -6.24 -26.42 -7.06
N GLN A 112 -7.43 -26.92 -6.71
CA GLN A 112 -7.97 -28.15 -7.32
C GLN A 112 -8.47 -27.96 -8.76
N GLU A 113 -8.56 -26.72 -9.27
CA GLU A 113 -9.07 -26.44 -10.62
C GLU A 113 -7.98 -26.27 -11.70
N ASP A 114 -6.70 -26.08 -11.34
CA ASP A 114 -5.66 -25.72 -12.32
C ASP A 114 -4.54 -26.76 -12.46
N THR A 115 -4.24 -27.17 -13.70
CA THR A 115 -3.50 -28.41 -14.01
C THR A 115 -1.99 -28.27 -14.24
N ASP A 116 -1.42 -27.06 -14.07
CA ASP A 116 0.00 -26.79 -14.37
C ASP A 116 0.87 -26.59 -13.12
N ILE A 117 1.45 -27.68 -12.60
CA ILE A 117 1.90 -27.84 -11.21
C ILE A 117 3.00 -26.86 -10.75
N GLU A 118 3.93 -26.41 -11.60
CA GLU A 118 5.01 -25.50 -11.19
C GLU A 118 4.60 -24.02 -11.21
N ASN A 119 3.88 -23.56 -12.24
CA ASN A 119 3.23 -22.24 -12.22
C ASN A 119 2.15 -22.17 -11.13
N ASN A 120 1.50 -23.30 -10.82
CA ASN A 120 0.50 -23.39 -9.77
C ASN A 120 1.08 -23.04 -8.40
N PHE A 121 2.33 -23.38 -8.05
CA PHE A 121 2.88 -23.02 -6.73
C PHE A 121 3.14 -21.52 -6.55
N TYR A 122 3.70 -20.84 -7.56
CA TYR A 122 3.93 -19.40 -7.47
C TYR A 122 2.59 -18.66 -7.34
N THR A 123 1.66 -18.93 -8.27
CA THR A 123 0.32 -18.33 -8.27
C THR A 123 -0.43 -18.67 -6.98
N PHE A 124 -0.34 -19.91 -6.50
CA PHE A 124 -0.93 -20.33 -5.23
C PHE A 124 -0.39 -19.52 -4.05
N TYR A 125 0.92 -19.37 -3.92
CA TYR A 125 1.49 -18.59 -2.83
C TYR A 125 1.13 -17.10 -2.94
N ASN A 126 1.12 -16.55 -4.16
CA ASN A 126 0.68 -15.19 -4.41
C ASN A 126 -0.75 -14.98 -3.94
N SER A 127 -1.69 -15.86 -4.34
CA SER A 127 -3.08 -15.82 -3.91
C SER A 127 -3.24 -16.02 -2.40
N CYS A 128 -2.47 -16.92 -1.77
CA CYS A 128 -2.52 -17.07 -0.32
C CYS A 128 -2.10 -15.80 0.41
N PHE A 129 -1.03 -15.14 -0.04
CA PHE A 129 -0.58 -13.90 0.59
C PHE A 129 -1.53 -12.74 0.34
N GLN A 130 -2.10 -12.64 -0.86
CA GLN A 130 -3.16 -11.69 -1.18
C GLN A 130 -4.36 -11.88 -0.24
N GLU A 131 -4.87 -13.10 -0.11
CA GLU A 131 -6.01 -13.39 0.75
C GLU A 131 -5.71 -13.11 2.22
N LEU A 132 -4.50 -13.44 2.71
CA LEU A 132 -4.07 -13.08 4.06
C LEU A 132 -4.01 -11.55 4.25
N ALA A 133 -3.52 -10.82 3.24
CA ALA A 133 -3.50 -9.36 3.25
C ALA A 133 -4.93 -8.78 3.29
N ASP A 134 -5.84 -9.33 2.49
CA ASP A 134 -7.23 -8.90 2.42
C ASP A 134 -8.01 -9.23 3.71
N GLU A 135 -7.79 -10.40 4.32
CA GLU A 135 -8.38 -10.76 5.63
C GLU A 135 -7.97 -9.78 6.75
N ASN A 136 -6.80 -9.13 6.64
CA ASN A 136 -6.28 -8.19 7.64
C ASN A 136 -6.50 -6.72 7.28
N ARG A 137 -7.15 -6.45 6.15
CA ARG A 137 -7.29 -5.11 5.56
C ARG A 137 -8.10 -4.15 6.42
N GLU A 138 -9.21 -4.61 6.99
CA GLU A 138 -10.08 -3.80 7.86
C GLU A 138 -9.31 -3.25 9.09
N ILE A 139 -8.43 -4.07 9.67
CA ILE A 139 -7.63 -3.72 10.84
C ILE A 139 -6.60 -2.63 10.48
N VAL A 140 -5.95 -2.77 9.32
CA VAL A 140 -5.00 -1.79 8.79
C VAL A 140 -5.73 -0.50 8.42
N TYR A 141 -6.82 -0.57 7.66
CA TYR A 141 -7.68 0.56 7.31
C TYR A 141 -8.11 1.35 8.55
N SER A 142 -8.65 0.68 9.56
CA SER A 142 -9.11 1.31 10.80
C SER A 142 -7.98 2.08 11.51
N SER A 143 -6.76 1.53 11.51
CA SER A 143 -5.59 2.18 12.10
C SER A 143 -5.15 3.39 11.29
N LEU A 144 -5.13 3.29 9.95
CA LEU A 144 -4.79 4.39 9.06
C LEU A 144 -5.80 5.52 9.17
N LEU A 145 -7.10 5.20 9.20
CA LEU A 145 -8.18 6.17 9.36
C LEU A 145 -8.04 6.95 10.67
N GLN A 146 -7.71 6.26 11.77
CA GLN A 146 -7.45 6.89 13.05
C GLN A 146 -6.18 7.75 13.03
N GLY A 147 -5.09 7.25 12.45
CA GLY A 147 -3.80 7.94 12.40
C GLY A 147 -3.80 9.18 11.52
N PHE A 148 -4.47 9.13 10.37
CA PHE A 148 -4.68 10.27 9.47
C PHE A 148 -5.89 11.12 9.86
N GLY A 149 -6.63 10.71 10.90
CA GLY A 149 -7.69 11.48 11.56
C GLY A 149 -9.11 11.17 11.10
N ASN A 150 -9.36 11.04 9.80
CA ASN A 150 -10.64 10.67 9.20
C ASN A 150 -10.48 10.30 7.71
N VAL A 151 -11.59 9.99 7.04
CA VAL A 151 -11.62 9.62 5.60
C VAL A 151 -10.95 10.70 4.75
N SER A 152 -11.28 11.98 4.96
CA SER A 152 -10.71 13.08 4.19
C SER A 152 -9.20 13.23 4.41
N GLY A 153 -8.73 13.11 5.65
CA GLY A 153 -7.30 13.14 5.97
C GLY A 153 -6.55 11.97 5.35
N PHE A 154 -7.14 10.78 5.39
CA PHE A 154 -6.57 9.59 4.77
C PHE A 154 -6.51 9.70 3.25
N PHE A 155 -7.61 10.11 2.60
CA PHE A 155 -7.67 10.38 1.16
C PHE A 155 -6.61 11.39 0.71
N VAL A 156 -6.53 12.53 1.40
CA VAL A 156 -5.54 13.58 1.11
C VAL A 156 -4.11 13.04 1.23
N SER A 157 -3.84 12.22 2.24
CA SER A 157 -2.50 11.63 2.42
C SER A 157 -2.10 10.75 1.24
N LEU A 158 -3.03 9.90 0.78
CA LEU A 158 -2.85 9.01 -0.37
C LEU A 158 -2.70 9.81 -1.66
N TRP A 159 -3.59 10.77 -1.92
CA TRP A 159 -3.55 11.59 -3.13
C TRP A 159 -2.20 12.32 -3.27
N ARG A 160 -1.71 12.92 -2.17
CA ARG A 160 -0.43 13.61 -2.13
C ARG A 160 0.77 12.70 -2.40
N SER A 161 0.66 11.41 -2.10
CA SER A 161 1.79 10.49 -2.27
C SER A 161 2.28 10.42 -3.71
N GLY A 162 1.40 10.60 -4.71
CA GLY A 162 1.75 10.52 -6.14
C GLY A 162 1.72 11.87 -6.89
N GLN A 163 1.43 12.99 -6.21
CA GLN A 163 1.44 14.31 -6.87
C GLN A 163 2.82 14.79 -7.32
N ASN A 164 3.91 14.19 -6.83
CA ASN A 164 5.25 14.46 -7.37
C ASN A 164 5.41 13.93 -8.80
N ASN A 165 4.54 13.01 -9.27
CA ASN A 165 4.62 12.43 -10.61
C ASN A 165 3.88 13.26 -11.66
N SER A 166 2.93 14.10 -11.24
CA SER A 166 2.18 15.00 -12.12
C SER A 166 2.84 16.39 -12.18
N VAL A 167 4.13 16.47 -12.52
CA VAL A 167 4.71 17.74 -12.97
C VAL A 167 4.10 18.05 -14.34
N SER A 168 2.93 18.67 -14.33
CA SER A 168 2.45 19.37 -15.51
C SER A 168 3.39 20.55 -15.72
N THR A 169 4.41 20.37 -16.56
CA THR A 169 5.16 21.50 -17.12
C THR A 169 4.17 22.28 -17.97
N GLN A 170 3.47 23.25 -17.38
CA GLN A 170 2.71 24.23 -18.11
C GLN A 170 3.74 25.20 -18.74
N THR A 171 4.37 24.77 -19.83
CA THR A 171 5.21 25.64 -20.65
C THR A 171 4.28 26.63 -21.34
N TYR A 172 4.13 27.81 -20.74
CA TYR A 172 3.64 28.97 -21.47
C TYR A 172 4.71 29.34 -22.47
N TYR A 173 4.50 29.00 -23.75
CA TYR A 173 5.28 29.58 -24.83
C TYR A 173 4.80 31.02 -25.00
N ASP A 174 5.35 31.94 -24.21
CA ASP A 174 5.30 33.37 -24.54
C ASP A 174 6.49 33.64 -25.46
N ASP A 175 6.18 33.87 -26.74
CA ASP A 175 7.11 33.90 -27.87
C ASP A 175 8.13 35.06 -27.86
N GLU A 176 8.25 35.87 -26.80
CA GLU A 176 9.16 37.03 -26.77
C GLU A 176 9.67 37.41 -25.36
N ASP A 177 10.34 36.53 -24.60
CA ASP A 177 11.36 36.98 -23.63
C ASP A 177 12.31 35.86 -23.16
N ASP A 178 13.62 36.12 -23.19
CA ASP A 178 14.71 35.23 -22.75
C ASP A 178 14.81 35.18 -21.20
N SER A 179 13.69 35.08 -20.49
CA SER A 179 13.68 34.84 -19.05
C SER A 179 13.41 33.37 -18.77
N PHE A 180 14.41 32.70 -18.20
CA PHE A 180 14.30 31.35 -17.63
C PHE A 180 13.25 31.40 -16.49
N GLU A 181 11.97 31.20 -16.79
CA GLU A 181 10.93 31.07 -15.78
C GLU A 181 11.16 29.76 -15.03
N GLU A 182 11.43 29.90 -13.74
CA GLU A 182 11.60 28.81 -12.80
C GLU A 182 10.30 27.99 -12.79
N ASN A 183 10.35 26.74 -13.29
CA ASN A 183 9.22 25.81 -13.27
C ASN A 183 8.70 25.69 -11.83
N LYS A 184 7.59 26.38 -11.54
CA LYS A 184 6.97 26.33 -10.23
C LYS A 184 6.13 25.07 -10.19
N GLU A 185 6.57 24.07 -9.45
CA GLU A 185 5.75 22.90 -9.11
C GLU A 185 4.47 23.39 -8.44
N ILE A 186 3.33 23.25 -9.11
CA ILE A 186 2.02 23.59 -8.57
C ILE A 186 1.49 22.36 -7.86
N TYR A 187 1.79 22.27 -6.55
CA TYR A 187 1.17 21.29 -5.68
C TYR A 187 -0.28 21.67 -5.38
N GLU A 188 -1.22 20.71 -5.44
CA GLU A 188 -2.59 20.96 -4.99
C GLU A 188 -2.60 21.14 -3.46
N SER A 189 -3.28 22.17 -2.97
CA SER A 189 -3.52 22.30 -1.53
C SER A 189 -4.53 21.25 -1.04
N ASP A 190 -4.62 21.02 0.27
CA ASP A 190 -5.65 20.13 0.84
C ASP A 190 -7.06 20.53 0.41
N GLN A 191 -7.29 21.85 0.32
CA GLN A 191 -8.56 22.40 -0.12
C GLN A 191 -8.77 22.11 -1.61
N ASP A 192 -7.75 22.21 -2.45
CA ASP A 192 -7.89 21.92 -3.88
C ASP A 192 -8.15 20.43 -4.11
N ILE A 193 -7.44 19.56 -3.38
CA ILE A 193 -7.63 18.11 -3.40
C ILE A 193 -9.09 17.75 -3.08
N LEU A 194 -9.64 18.32 -2.01
CA LEU A 194 -10.99 18.00 -1.52
C LEU A 194 -12.13 18.70 -2.28
N ASN A 195 -11.89 19.86 -2.89
CA ASN A 195 -12.97 20.66 -3.51
C ASN A 195 -12.97 20.62 -5.05
N THR A 196 -11.88 20.17 -5.67
CA THR A 196 -11.83 19.96 -7.12
C THR A 196 -12.26 18.53 -7.42
N VAL A 197 -13.56 18.33 -7.62
CA VAL A 197 -14.14 17.00 -7.86
C VAL A 197 -13.86 16.56 -9.30
N THR A 198 -13.08 15.49 -9.45
CA THR A 198 -12.95 14.72 -10.71
C THR A 198 -13.56 13.33 -10.52
N PRO A 199 -13.93 12.61 -11.59
CA PRO A 199 -14.42 11.24 -11.48
C PRO A 199 -13.45 10.31 -10.72
N GLU A 200 -12.14 10.46 -10.93
CA GLU A 200 -11.10 9.65 -10.30
C GLU A 200 -11.01 9.93 -8.80
N LYS A 201 -11.00 11.22 -8.42
CA LYS A 201 -11.05 11.63 -7.01
C LYS A 201 -12.31 11.12 -6.32
N LEU A 202 -13.47 11.22 -6.99
CA LEU A 202 -14.74 10.74 -6.44
C LEU A 202 -14.71 9.22 -6.22
N ARG A 203 -14.30 8.43 -7.23
CA ARG A 203 -14.18 6.97 -7.11
C ARG A 203 -13.24 6.56 -5.98
N ALA A 204 -12.04 7.16 -5.92
CA ALA A 204 -11.05 6.85 -4.90
C ALA A 204 -11.51 7.28 -3.50
N PHE A 205 -12.23 8.40 -3.37
CA PHE A 205 -12.79 8.85 -2.11
C PHE A 205 -13.92 7.94 -1.61
N GLU A 206 -14.89 7.63 -2.48
CA GLU A 206 -16.00 6.71 -2.18
C GLU A 206 -15.47 5.33 -1.76
N TRP A 207 -14.45 4.83 -2.43
CA TRP A 207 -13.78 3.58 -2.06
C TRP A 207 -13.16 3.59 -0.65
N ILE A 208 -12.60 4.73 -0.21
CA ILE A 208 -12.13 4.87 1.18
C ILE A 208 -13.31 4.91 2.15
N GLU A 209 -14.42 5.60 1.81
CA GLU A 209 -15.63 5.59 2.63
C GLU A 209 -16.22 4.18 2.78
N GLU A 210 -16.09 3.36 1.75
CA GLU A 210 -16.44 1.93 1.73
C GLU A 210 -15.33 1.05 2.33
N GLU A 211 -14.52 1.54 3.27
CA GLU A 211 -13.58 0.73 4.05
C GLU A 211 -12.44 0.08 3.24
N CYS A 212 -12.13 0.62 2.06
CA CYS A 212 -11.05 0.19 1.19
C CYS A 212 -11.15 -1.30 0.76
N TYR A 213 -12.34 -1.84 0.47
CA TYR A 213 -12.47 -3.23 -0.02
C TYR A 213 -11.59 -3.49 -1.26
N PRO A 214 -11.01 -4.70 -1.42
CA PRO A 214 -10.13 -4.99 -2.55
C PRO A 214 -10.79 -4.70 -3.90
N CYS A 215 -10.06 -4.03 -4.81
CA CYS A 215 -10.55 -3.78 -6.16
C CYS A 215 -10.55 -5.09 -6.96
N GLN A 216 -11.71 -5.45 -7.54
CA GLN A 216 -11.89 -6.63 -8.40
C GLN A 216 -11.47 -6.38 -9.84
#